data_AF-A0A7W3TSN6-F1
#
_entry.id   AF-A0A7W3TSN6-F1
#
_cell.length_a   1.000
_cell.length_b   1.000
_cell.length_c   1.000
_cell.angle_alpha   90.00
_cell.angle_beta   90.00
_cell.angle_gamma   90.00
#
_symmetry.space_group_name_H-M   'P 1'
#
loop_
_entity.id
_entity.type
_entity.pdbx_description
1 polymer ?
#
loop_
_entity_poly.entity_id
_entity_poly.type
_entity_poly.pdbx_seq_one_letter_code
_entity_poly.pdbx_strand_id
1 'polypeptide(L)'
;MFYNNFDNVHGEDRYGMVGKIGDPFREECELAISCYRCHEQPLVIAERNWMDTNNDDSQRYQIVVVCDHCGAVDEFIVNDGREHKIGKLKHRKYRPMESDIMKKGTMD
;
A
#
# COMPACT_ATOMS: atom_id res chain seq x y z
N MET A 1 23.51 -14.01 27.34
CA MET A 1 22.39 -13.08 27.60
C MET A 1 22.70 -11.83 26.80
N PHE A 2 21.96 -11.57 25.73
CA PHE A 2 22.16 -10.36 24.93
C PHE A 2 20.82 -9.64 24.85
N TYR A 3 20.74 -8.48 25.50
CA TYR A 3 19.66 -7.52 25.33
C TYR A 3 19.84 -6.88 23.95
N ASN A 4 18.90 -7.12 23.03
CA ASN A 4 18.80 -6.32 21.82
C ASN A 4 17.87 -5.14 22.12
N ASN A 5 18.47 -3.95 22.24
CA ASN A 5 17.77 -2.68 22.16
C ASN A 5 17.08 -2.60 20.79
N PHE A 6 15.75 -2.66 20.80
CA PHE A 6 14.92 -2.26 19.68
C PHE A 6 14.91 -0.72 19.61
N ASP A 7 15.99 -0.15 19.10
CA ASP A 7 16.05 1.27 18.75
C ASP A 7 16.10 1.39 17.22
N ASN A 8 14.98 1.85 16.66
CA ASN A 8 14.92 2.64 15.43
C ASN A 8 15.49 2.02 14.14
N VAL A 9 14.97 0.87 13.71
CA VAL A 9 15.05 0.50 12.29
C VAL A 9 13.76 0.96 11.62
N HIS A 10 13.67 2.26 11.32
CA HIS A 10 12.77 2.73 10.28
C HIS A 10 13.20 2.06 8.98
N GLY A 11 12.29 1.33 8.33
CA GLY A 11 12.57 0.50 7.16
C GLY A 11 13.38 1.24 6.10
N GLU A 12 14.69 1.00 6.11
CA GLU A 12 15.53 1.19 4.95
C GLU A 12 15.23 0.00 4.04
N ASP A 13 14.38 0.22 3.05
CA ASP A 13 14.42 -0.64 1.89
C ASP A 13 15.85 -0.60 1.32
N ARG A 14 16.28 -1.74 0.79
CA ARG A 14 17.68 -2.04 0.41
C ARG A 14 18.27 -1.12 -0.67
N TYR A 15 17.55 -0.08 -1.08
CA TYR A 15 17.83 0.82 -2.20
C TYR A 15 17.68 2.31 -1.88
N GLY A 16 17.43 2.69 -0.62
CA GLY A 16 17.62 4.07 -0.14
C GLY A 16 16.69 5.10 -0.77
N MET A 17 15.40 4.80 -0.91
CA MET A 17 14.43 5.77 -1.42
C MET A 17 13.44 6.26 -0.36
N VAL A 18 13.99 6.84 0.70
CA VAL A 18 13.24 7.77 1.55
C VAL A 18 13.00 9.07 0.77
N GLY A 19 11.74 9.46 0.58
CA GLY A 19 11.41 10.89 0.44
C GLY A 19 10.99 11.44 -0.92
N LYS A 20 10.00 10.84 -1.60
CA LYS A 20 8.97 11.67 -2.25
C LYS A 20 7.79 11.78 -1.31
N ILE A 21 7.67 12.92 -0.65
CA ILE A 21 6.45 13.32 0.09
C ILE A 21 5.32 13.30 -0.94
N GLY A 22 4.46 12.28 -0.94
CA GLY A 22 3.30 12.26 -1.84
C GLY A 22 2.66 10.93 -2.20
N ASP A 23 3.27 9.75 -1.97
CA ASP A 23 2.58 8.48 -2.25
C ASP A 23 1.81 7.98 -1.00
N PRO A 24 0.47 7.95 -1.05
CA PRO A 24 -0.33 7.68 0.13
C PRO A 24 -0.55 6.18 0.35
N PHE A 25 -0.23 5.32 -0.62
CA PHE A 25 -0.38 3.85 -0.52
C PHE A 25 0.89 3.22 0.06
N ARG A 26 1.07 3.32 1.38
CA ARG A 26 2.22 2.77 2.11
C ARG A 26 1.89 1.44 2.78
N GLU A 27 2.91 0.65 3.07
CA GLU A 27 2.76 -0.57 3.88
C GLU A 27 2.07 -0.25 5.22
N GLU A 28 1.28 -1.20 5.71
CA GLU A 28 0.46 -1.09 6.93
C GLU A 28 -0.66 -0.02 6.89
N CYS A 29 -0.88 0.65 5.76
CA CYS A 29 -2.07 1.49 5.57
C CYS A 29 -3.33 0.64 5.43
N GLU A 30 -4.40 1.08 6.09
CA GLU A 30 -5.73 0.49 5.97
C GLU A 30 -6.54 1.24 4.92
N LEU A 31 -7.21 0.47 4.06
CA LEU A 31 -8.12 0.96 3.04
C LEU A 31 -9.55 0.59 3.44
N ALA A 32 -10.44 1.57 3.44
CA ALA A 32 -11.89 1.45 3.66
C ALA A 32 -12.59 0.77 2.45
N ILE A 33 -12.04 -0.38 2.03
CA ILE A 33 -12.49 -1.17 0.90
C ILE A 33 -12.91 -2.53 1.44
N SER A 34 -14.06 -3.02 0.98
CA SER A 34 -14.53 -4.36 1.34
C SER A 34 -13.79 -5.45 0.57
N CYS A 35 -13.42 -6.51 1.29
CA CYS A 35 -12.85 -7.72 0.73
C CYS A 35 -13.74 -8.31 -0.38
N TYR A 36 -13.12 -8.86 -1.43
CA TYR A 36 -13.88 -9.53 -2.49
C TYR A 36 -14.48 -10.86 -2.05
N ARG A 37 -13.95 -11.48 -0.98
CA ARG A 37 -14.35 -12.81 -0.50
C ARG A 37 -15.34 -12.77 0.65
N CYS A 38 -15.01 -12.10 1.76
CA CYS A 38 -15.87 -12.04 2.94
C CYS A 38 -16.69 -10.75 3.04
N HIS A 39 -16.46 -9.77 2.16
CA HIS A 39 -17.12 -8.45 2.15
C HIS A 39 -16.87 -7.56 3.39
N GLU A 40 -16.08 -8.02 4.35
CA GLU A 40 -15.61 -7.22 5.49
C GLU A 40 -14.52 -6.20 5.10
N GLN A 41 -14.36 -5.17 5.93
CA GLN A 41 -13.34 -4.12 5.82
C GLN A 41 -12.51 -4.04 7.13
N PRO A 42 -11.29 -3.47 7.12
CA PRO A 42 -10.55 -2.90 5.98
C PRO A 42 -9.74 -3.94 5.19
N LEU A 43 -9.21 -3.51 4.05
CA LEU A 43 -8.05 -4.15 3.40
C LEU A 43 -6.77 -3.45 3.86
N VAL A 44 -5.78 -4.21 4.30
CA VAL A 44 -4.48 -3.69 4.76
C VAL A 44 -3.46 -3.81 3.65
N ILE A 45 -2.67 -2.76 3.38
CA ILE A 45 -1.53 -2.84 2.47
C ILE A 45 -0.44 -3.68 3.13
N ALA A 46 -0.22 -4.87 2.61
CA ALA A 46 0.78 -5.80 3.12
C ALA A 46 2.15 -5.57 2.49
N GLU A 47 2.21 -5.24 1.19
CA GLU A 47 3.46 -5.02 0.48
C GLU A 47 3.32 -3.91 -0.56
N ARG A 48 4.42 -3.21 -0.80
CA ARG A 48 4.58 -2.25 -1.89
C ARG A 48 5.83 -2.57 -2.68
N ASN A 49 5.63 -3.14 -3.87
CA ASN A 49 6.73 -3.62 -4.71
C ASN A 49 6.96 -2.65 -5.88
N TRP A 50 8.17 -2.09 -5.99
CA TRP A 50 8.58 -1.35 -7.19
C TRP A 50 8.65 -2.30 -8.39
N MET A 51 8.03 -1.91 -9.51
CA MET A 51 8.00 -2.70 -10.73
C MET A 51 8.93 -2.15 -11.80
N ASP A 52 8.79 -0.87 -12.11
CA ASP A 52 9.51 -0.20 -13.21
C ASP A 52 9.41 1.33 -13.06
N THR A 53 10.06 2.07 -13.94
CA THR A 53 9.92 3.52 -14.08
C THR A 53 9.21 3.85 -15.40
N ASN A 54 8.15 4.65 -15.32
CA ASN A 54 7.41 5.10 -16.49
C ASN A 54 8.21 6.12 -17.32
N ASN A 55 7.74 6.41 -18.54
CA ASN A 55 8.36 7.40 -19.43
C ASN A 55 8.32 8.85 -18.89
N ASP A 56 7.46 9.13 -17.92
CA ASP A 56 7.36 10.41 -17.21
C ASP A 56 8.19 10.44 -15.92
N ASP A 57 9.14 9.51 -15.77
CA ASP A 57 10.00 9.32 -14.60
C ASP A 57 9.27 8.96 -13.30
N SER A 58 7.96 8.69 -13.35
CA SER A 58 7.22 8.20 -12.19
C SER A 58 7.48 6.71 -11.96
N GLN A 59 7.66 6.32 -10.69
CA GLN A 59 7.85 4.91 -10.34
C GLN A 59 6.52 4.17 -10.30
N ARG A 60 6.45 3.02 -10.96
CA ARG A 60 5.28 2.14 -10.98
C ARG A 60 5.39 1.11 -9.87
N TYR A 61 4.31 0.92 -9.12
CA TYR A 61 4.28 0.00 -7.98
C TYR A 61 3.13 -0.99 -8.09
N GLN A 62 3.37 -2.22 -7.66
CA GLN A 62 2.35 -3.17 -7.27
C GLN A 62 2.07 -3.00 -5.78
N ILE A 63 0.79 -2.82 -5.45
CA ILE A 63 0.32 -2.76 -4.07
C ILE A 63 -0.42 -4.06 -3.79
N VAL A 64 0.09 -4.82 -2.82
CA VAL A 64 -0.54 -6.06 -2.33
C VAL A 64 -1.36 -5.72 -1.09
N VAL A 65 -2.63 -6.11 -1.10
CA VAL A 65 -3.55 -5.88 0.03
C VAL A 65 -4.09 -7.21 0.56
N VAL A 66 -4.29 -7.26 1.88
CA VAL A 66 -4.79 -8.44 2.59
C VAL A 66 -6.01 -8.06 3.40
N CYS A 67 -7.01 -8.94 3.40
CA CYS A 67 -8.14 -8.84 4.31
C CYS A 67 -7.77 -9.43 5.67
N ASP A 68 -7.81 -8.62 6.72
CA ASP A 68 -7.48 -9.03 8.08
C ASP A 68 -8.46 -10.09 8.64
N HIS A 69 -9.70 -10.12 8.13
CA HIS A 69 -10.73 -11.05 8.58
C HIS A 69 -10.62 -12.46 8.02
N CYS A 70 -10.21 -12.61 6.75
CA CYS A 70 -10.22 -13.92 6.07
C CYS A 70 -8.92 -14.29 5.36
N GLY A 71 -7.90 -13.42 5.44
CA GLY A 71 -6.60 -13.63 4.80
C GLY A 71 -6.63 -13.58 3.27
N ALA A 72 -7.74 -13.16 2.65
CA ALA A 72 -7.81 -13.03 1.20
C ALA A 72 -6.87 -11.92 0.71
N VAL A 73 -6.06 -12.25 -0.29
CA VAL A 73 -5.10 -11.34 -0.91
C VAL A 73 -5.69 -10.78 -2.21
N ASP A 74 -5.51 -9.48 -2.43
CA ASP A 74 -5.80 -8.80 -3.69
C ASP A 74 -4.66 -7.84 -4.03
N GLU A 75 -4.65 -7.28 -5.24
CA GLU A 75 -3.59 -6.39 -5.68
C GLU A 75 -4.09 -5.34 -6.66
N PHE A 76 -3.41 -4.19 -6.70
CA PHE A 76 -3.61 -3.15 -7.70
C PHE A 76 -2.30 -2.43 -8.03
N ILE A 77 -2.30 -1.66 -9.11
CA ILE A 77 -1.11 -0.93 -9.58
C ILE A 77 -1.26 0.56 -9.29
N VAL A 78 -0.21 1.18 -8.76
CA VAL A 78 -0.08 2.64 -8.64
C VAL A 78 0.90 3.13 -9.71
N ASN A 79 0.59 4.30 -10.29
CA ASN A 79 1.29 4.91 -11.42
C ASN A 79 1.35 3.98 -12.66
N ASP A 80 0.19 3.50 -13.12
CA ASP A 80 0.08 2.57 -14.24
C ASP A 80 0.28 3.25 -15.61
N GLY A 81 1.56 3.38 -16.00
CA GLY A 81 2.01 3.99 -17.25
C GLY A 81 2.15 5.53 -17.20
N ARG A 82 1.72 6.17 -16.11
CA ARG A 82 1.94 7.58 -15.80
C ARG A 82 1.66 7.87 -14.32
N GLU A 83 2.16 8.99 -13.81
CA GLU A 83 1.92 9.45 -12.45
C GLU A 83 0.42 9.59 -12.13
N HIS A 84 0.04 9.27 -10.88
CA HIS A 84 -1.33 9.32 -10.34
C HIS A 84 -2.37 8.40 -11.01
N LYS A 85 -1.95 7.49 -11.89
CA LYS A 85 -2.87 6.54 -12.50
C LYS A 85 -2.98 5.26 -11.66
N ILE A 86 -4.08 5.14 -10.92
CA ILE A 86 -4.36 3.97 -10.07
C ILE A 86 -5.19 2.93 -10.84
N GLY A 87 -4.72 1.69 -10.81
CA GLY A 87 -5.36 0.51 -11.39
C GLY A 87 -6.56 0.03 -10.56
N LYS A 88 -7.33 -0.89 -11.14
CA LYS A 88 -8.39 -1.58 -10.39
C LYS A 88 -7.78 -2.71 -9.57
N LEU A 89 -8.46 -3.10 -8.49
CA LEU A 89 -8.17 -4.36 -7.82
C LEU A 89 -8.28 -5.52 -8.83
N LYS A 90 -7.42 -6.52 -8.69
CA LYS A 90 -7.41 -7.65 -9.61
C LYS A 90 -8.67 -8.49 -9.51
N HIS A 91 -9.17 -8.71 -8.29
CA HIS A 91 -10.37 -9.51 -8.05
C HIS A 91 -11.66 -8.68 -8.01
N ARG A 92 -11.55 -7.33 -8.00
CA ARG A 92 -12.70 -6.41 -8.00
C ARG A 92 -12.56 -5.32 -9.04
N LYS A 93 -13.66 -4.98 -9.72
CA LYS A 93 -13.69 -3.84 -10.65
C LYS A 93 -13.56 -2.45 -9.97
N TYR A 94 -13.39 -2.42 -8.66
CA TYR A 94 -13.19 -1.20 -7.87
C TYR A 94 -11.77 -0.65 -8.07
N ARG A 95 -11.64 0.67 -8.17
CA ARG A 95 -10.36 1.37 -8.24
C ARG A 95 -10.12 2.07 -6.91
N PRO A 96 -9.08 1.69 -6.15
CA PRO A 96 -8.70 2.41 -4.94
C PRO A 96 -8.40 3.88 -5.22
N MET A 97 -8.73 4.72 -4.25
CA MET A 97 -8.48 6.16 -4.25
C MET A 97 -7.82 6.57 -2.94
N GLU A 98 -7.13 7.71 -2.93
CA GLU A 98 -6.50 8.22 -1.70
C GLU A 98 -7.53 8.48 -0.58
N SER A 99 -8.77 8.79 -0.95
CA SER A 99 -9.90 8.93 -0.02
C SER A 99 -10.28 7.63 0.68
N ASP A 100 -9.87 6.47 0.15
CA ASP A 100 -10.13 5.18 0.77
C ASP A 100 -9.15 4.91 1.91
N ILE A 101 -8.07 5.67 2.02
CA ILE A 101 -7.09 5.49 3.08
C ILE A 101 -7.68 5.96 4.40
N MET A 102 -7.77 5.03 5.34
CA MET A 102 -8.22 5.31 6.69
C MET A 102 -7.10 6.06 7.42
N LYS A 103 -7.37 7.32 7.80
CA LYS A 103 -6.46 8.06 8.67
C LYS A 103 -6.49 7.38 10.05
N LYS A 104 -5.37 6.77 10.47
CA LYS A 104 -5.19 6.41 11.88
C LYS A 104 -5.39 7.70 12.68
N GLY A 105 -6.39 7.69 13.56
CA GLY A 105 -6.87 8.90 14.22
C GLY A 105 -5.72 9.70 14.81
N THR A 106 -5.67 10.99 14.51
CA THR A 106 -5.07 11.96 15.40
C THR A 106 -5.82 11.81 16.72
N MET A 107 -5.20 11.17 17.71
CA MET A 107 -5.67 11.27 19.08
C MET A 107 -5.38 12.70 19.51
N ASP A 108 -6.42 13.53 19.60
CA ASP A 108 -6.40 14.75 20.43
C ASP A 108 -6.48 14.35 21.91
#